data_AF-A0A8H3XFF0-F1
#
_entry.id   AF-A0A8H3XFF0-F1
#
_cell.length_a   1.000
_cell.length_b   1.000
_cell.length_c   1.000
_cell.angle_alpha   90.00
_cell.angle_beta   90.00
_cell.angle_gamma   90.00
#
_symmetry.space_group_name_H-M   'P 1'
#
loop_
_entity.id
_entity.type
_entity.pdbx_description
1 polymer ?
#
loop_
_entity_poly.entity_id
_entity_poly.type
_entity_poly.pdbx_seq_one_letter_code
_entity_poly.pdbx_strand_id
1 'polypeptide(L)'
;MCDNVGPTLIVIKVEGTNEIIGGYNALNVGWQRGWLSLSRGSKDCFIFSLGTDMRKANIDEDAKYGYILSDQINYAIYDHPQDGPCFGSGPDLYVGFNCDQPLGYRQNRCYKSGVFNRQGSFRWKDWEIFQIVKEKYR
;
A
#
# COMPACT_ATOMS: atom_id res chain seq x y z
N MET A 1 -10.48 -9.57 4.64
CA MET A 1 -10.00 -10.63 3.71
C MET A 1 -8.49 -10.86 3.78
N CYS A 2 -7.73 -10.04 4.54
CA CYS A 2 -6.29 -10.22 4.76
C CYS A 2 -5.86 -9.94 6.21
N ASP A 3 -6.82 -9.96 7.15
CA ASP A 3 -6.54 -9.70 8.56
C ASP A 3 -5.82 -10.91 9.16
N ASN A 4 -4.76 -10.65 9.95
CA ASN A 4 -3.93 -11.71 10.56
C ASN A 4 -3.29 -12.68 9.56
N VAL A 5 -3.29 -12.33 8.28
CA VAL A 5 -2.54 -13.02 7.23
C VAL A 5 -1.16 -12.37 7.18
N GLY A 6 -0.09 -13.14 6.95
CA GLY A 6 1.30 -12.65 7.04
C GLY A 6 1.69 -11.57 6.03
N PRO A 7 2.95 -11.55 5.55
CA PRO A 7 3.35 -10.50 4.62
C PRO A 7 2.45 -10.48 3.38
N THR A 8 1.98 -9.30 3.00
CA THR A 8 0.98 -9.13 1.93
C THR A 8 1.40 -8.05 0.94
N LEU A 9 1.16 -8.30 -0.35
CA LEU A 9 1.27 -7.32 -1.42
C LEU A 9 -0.14 -6.89 -1.83
N ILE A 10 -0.36 -5.60 -1.94
CA ILE A 10 -1.63 -5.02 -2.40
C ILE A 10 -1.37 -4.31 -3.71
N VAL A 11 -2.21 -4.59 -4.70
CA VAL A 11 -2.17 -4.00 -6.04
C VAL A 11 -3.50 -3.31 -6.29
N ILE A 12 -3.46 -2.04 -6.69
CA ILE A 12 -4.64 -1.18 -6.83
C ILE A 12 -4.66 -0.60 -8.23
N LYS A 13 -5.79 -0.75 -8.92
CA LYS A 13 -6.05 -0.10 -10.20
C LYS A 13 -6.81 1.19 -9.98
N VAL A 14 -6.27 2.30 -10.45
CA VAL A 14 -6.92 3.61 -10.32
C VAL A 14 -8.03 3.75 -11.37
N GLU A 15 -9.21 4.21 -10.95
CA GLU A 15 -10.37 4.41 -11.81
C GLU A 15 -10.15 5.55 -12.81
N GLY A 16 -10.63 5.36 -14.04
CA GLY A 16 -10.49 6.35 -15.12
C GLY A 16 -9.08 6.46 -15.70
N THR A 17 -8.14 5.63 -15.25
CA THR A 17 -6.77 5.58 -15.77
C THR A 17 -6.36 4.11 -16.01
N ASN A 18 -5.14 3.91 -16.52
CA ASN A 18 -4.48 2.60 -16.48
C ASN A 18 -3.33 2.61 -15.47
N GLU A 19 -3.38 3.46 -14.44
CA GLU A 19 -2.35 3.52 -13.41
C GLU A 19 -2.52 2.36 -12.42
N ILE A 20 -1.40 1.72 -12.06
CA ILE A 20 -1.32 0.72 -11.00
C ILE A 20 -0.39 1.22 -9.90
N ILE A 21 -0.89 1.17 -8.67
CA ILE A 21 -0.15 1.51 -7.44
C ILE A 21 -0.34 0.43 -6.40
N GLY A 22 0.46 0.45 -5.34
CA GLY A 22 0.30 -0.52 -4.28
C GLY A 22 1.31 -0.40 -3.16
N GLY A 23 1.32 -1.41 -2.31
CA GLY A 23 2.27 -1.50 -1.22
C GLY A 23 2.43 -2.92 -0.71
N TYR A 24 3.59 -3.16 -0.09
CA TYR A 24 3.95 -4.40 0.56
C TYR A 24 4.02 -4.20 2.07
N ASN A 25 3.14 -4.91 2.77
CA ASN A 25 3.16 -5.02 4.22
C ASN A 25 4.04 -6.22 4.60
N ALA A 26 5.20 -5.95 5.18
CA ALA A 26 6.16 -6.99 5.57
C ALA A 26 5.87 -7.63 6.95
N LEU A 27 4.78 -7.26 7.62
CA LEU A 27 4.47 -7.74 8.96
C LEU A 27 3.99 -9.20 8.92
N ASN A 28 4.54 -10.03 9.80
CA ASN A 28 4.19 -11.47 9.89
C ASN A 28 2.74 -11.74 10.31
N VAL A 29 2.08 -10.73 10.87
CA VAL A 29 0.66 -10.77 11.26
C VAL A 29 -0.21 -9.93 10.32
N GLY A 30 0.38 -9.33 9.27
CA GLY A 30 -0.26 -8.43 8.31
C GLY A 30 -1.09 -7.34 8.96
N TRP A 31 -2.33 -7.20 8.52
CA TRP A 31 -3.28 -6.17 8.95
C TRP A 31 -4.03 -6.59 10.22
N GLN A 32 -4.25 -5.63 11.11
CA GLN A 32 -5.00 -5.82 12.35
C GLN A 32 -6.17 -4.83 12.41
N ARG A 33 -7.18 -5.12 13.24
CA ARG A 33 -8.37 -4.27 13.39
C ARG A 33 -8.54 -3.78 14.84
N GLY A 34 -7.44 -3.34 15.44
CA GLY A 34 -7.43 -2.83 16.81
C GLY A 34 -7.80 -1.36 16.88
N TRP A 35 -8.74 -0.98 17.76
CA TRP A 35 -9.08 0.42 18.05
C TRP A 35 -7.93 1.21 18.69
N LEU A 36 -7.02 0.51 19.36
CA LEU A 36 -5.84 1.04 20.04
C LEU A 36 -4.55 0.58 19.35
N SER A 37 -4.60 0.26 18.05
CA SER A 37 -3.42 -0.21 17.35
C SER A 37 -2.41 0.93 17.26
N LEU A 38 -1.38 0.85 18.10
CA LEU A 38 -0.16 1.63 17.91
C LEU A 38 0.34 1.32 16.51
N SER A 39 0.78 2.35 15.79
CA SER A 39 1.38 2.15 14.49
C SER A 39 2.49 1.10 14.55
N ARG A 40 2.55 0.24 13.53
CA ARG A 40 3.47 -0.91 13.47
C ARG A 40 4.28 -0.81 12.19
N GLY A 41 5.41 -1.48 12.14
CA GLY A 41 6.10 -1.57 10.86
C GLY A 41 7.37 -2.36 10.87
N SER A 42 7.89 -2.51 9.66
CA SER A 42 9.17 -3.10 9.35
C SER A 42 9.83 -2.20 8.32
N LYS A 43 11.17 -2.10 8.37
CA LYS A 43 11.97 -1.42 7.33
C LYS A 43 11.76 -2.01 5.93
N ASP A 44 11.27 -3.25 5.87
CA ASP A 44 11.03 -3.97 4.62
C ASP A 44 9.68 -3.63 3.98
N CYS A 45 8.84 -2.80 4.63
CA CYS A 45 7.64 -2.27 4.01
C CYS A 45 8.00 -1.26 2.92
N PHE A 46 7.31 -1.33 1.78
CA PHE A 46 7.47 -0.38 0.69
C PHE A 46 6.15 -0.10 -0.02
N ILE A 47 6.06 1.06 -0.66
CA ILE A 47 5.00 1.42 -1.59
C ILE A 47 5.56 1.48 -3.01
N PHE A 48 4.70 1.32 -4.01
CA PHE A 48 5.12 1.36 -5.41
C PHE A 48 4.07 1.95 -6.35
N SER A 49 4.55 2.35 -7.53
CA SER A 49 3.77 2.71 -8.72
C SER A 49 4.40 2.03 -9.92
N LEU A 50 3.61 1.40 -10.78
CA LEU A 50 4.10 0.69 -11.98
C LEU A 50 4.03 1.55 -13.26
N GLY A 51 3.60 2.81 -13.15
CA GLY A 51 3.39 3.72 -14.27
C GLY A 51 2.00 4.35 -14.27
N THR A 52 1.85 5.46 -14.99
CA THR A 52 0.59 6.23 -15.06
C THR A 52 -0.37 5.73 -16.15
N ASP A 53 0.13 4.93 -17.10
CA ASP A 53 -0.66 4.25 -18.13
C ASP A 53 -0.01 2.90 -18.49
N MET A 54 -0.46 1.81 -17.87
CA MET A 54 0.09 0.46 -18.08
C MET A 54 -0.02 -0.06 -19.53
N ARG A 55 -0.76 0.61 -20.42
CA ARG A 55 -0.76 0.25 -21.86
C ARG A 55 0.47 0.75 -22.60
N LYS A 56 1.19 1.71 -22.01
CA LYS A 56 2.37 2.37 -22.58
C LYS A 56 3.60 2.25 -21.69
N ALA A 57 3.40 1.91 -20.42
CA ALA A 57 4.47 1.86 -19.45
C ALA A 57 5.52 0.81 -19.83
N ASN A 58 6.79 1.19 -19.73
CA ASN A 58 7.89 0.25 -19.63
C ASN A 58 8.20 0.07 -18.14
N ILE A 59 7.90 -1.10 -17.58
CA ILE A 59 8.04 -1.35 -16.14
C ILE A 59 9.49 -1.10 -15.67
N ASP A 60 10.50 -1.42 -16.48
CA ASP A 60 11.90 -1.24 -16.09
C ASP A 60 12.30 0.24 -15.97
N GLU A 61 11.58 1.13 -16.65
CA GLU A 61 11.86 2.57 -16.68
C GLU A 61 10.89 3.39 -15.81
N ASP A 62 9.61 3.01 -15.82
CA ASP A 62 8.52 3.77 -15.22
C ASP A 62 8.19 3.34 -13.80
N ALA A 63 8.56 2.12 -13.39
CA ALA A 63 8.25 1.64 -12.05
C ALA A 63 9.05 2.39 -11.00
N LYS A 64 8.35 2.82 -9.96
CA LYS A 64 8.92 3.50 -8.80
C LYS A 64 8.52 2.75 -7.55
N TYR A 65 9.44 2.61 -6.62
CA TYR A 65 9.16 2.08 -5.30
C TYR A 65 9.96 2.84 -4.24
N GLY A 66 9.43 2.83 -3.03
CA GLY A 66 10.01 3.52 -1.90
C GLY A 66 9.78 2.73 -0.63
N TYR A 67 10.86 2.38 0.05
CA TYR A 67 10.81 1.83 1.40
C TYR A 67 10.38 2.90 2.41
N ILE A 68 9.88 2.44 3.55
CA ILE A 68 9.63 3.30 4.71
C ILE A 68 10.93 4.00 5.14
N LEU A 69 10.84 5.28 5.54
CA LEU A 69 11.99 6.01 6.07
C LEU A 69 12.44 5.41 7.41
N SER A 70 13.75 5.45 7.68
CA SER A 70 14.34 4.78 8.83
C SER A 70 13.83 5.30 10.18
N ASP A 71 13.54 6.60 10.25
CA ASP A 71 12.95 7.27 11.41
C ASP A 71 11.43 7.09 11.50
N GLN A 72 10.81 6.52 10.46
CA GLN A 72 9.37 6.30 10.33
C GLN A 72 8.96 4.82 10.39
N ILE A 73 9.88 3.90 10.69
CA ILE A 73 9.63 2.44 10.66
C ILE A 73 8.41 2.06 11.51
N ASN A 74 8.25 2.65 12.69
CA ASN A 74 7.11 2.37 13.57
C ASN A 74 5.77 2.91 13.03
N TYR A 75 5.78 3.62 11.91
CA TYR A 75 4.61 4.18 11.25
C TYR A 75 4.29 3.53 9.91
N ALA A 76 4.96 2.42 9.55
CA ALA A 76 4.83 1.83 8.22
C ALA A 76 3.41 1.36 7.89
N ILE A 77 2.71 0.78 8.86
CA ILE A 77 1.37 0.24 8.74
C ILE A 77 0.49 0.87 9.80
N TYR A 78 -0.63 1.44 9.34
CA TYR A 78 -1.67 1.95 10.21
C TYR A 78 -2.88 1.02 10.15
N ASP A 79 -3.38 0.64 11.31
CA ASP A 79 -4.52 -0.27 11.44
C ASP A 79 -5.66 0.50 12.08
N HIS A 80 -6.83 0.50 11.45
CA HIS A 80 -8.04 1.03 12.05
C HIS A 80 -9.24 0.20 11.60
N PRO A 81 -10.18 -0.15 12.50
CA PRO A 81 -11.25 -1.11 12.20
C PRO A 81 -12.19 -0.66 11.06
N GLN A 82 -12.27 0.64 10.80
CA GLN A 82 -13.11 1.25 9.76
C GLN A 82 -12.34 1.59 8.49
N ASP A 83 -11.01 1.43 8.52
CA ASP A 83 -10.14 1.77 7.39
C ASP A 83 -9.80 0.52 6.62
N GLY A 84 -9.47 0.70 5.34
CA GLY A 84 -8.77 -0.35 4.61
C GLY A 84 -7.25 -0.27 4.75
N PRO A 85 -6.52 -0.88 3.81
CA PRO A 85 -5.06 -0.86 3.83
C PRO A 85 -4.53 0.57 3.92
N CYS A 86 -3.72 0.81 4.95
CA CYS A 86 -3.07 2.08 5.21
C CYS A 86 -1.56 1.88 5.38
N PHE A 87 -0.79 2.45 4.45
CA PHE A 87 0.66 2.56 4.55
C PHE A 87 1.02 3.96 5.06
N GLY A 88 1.70 4.06 6.20
CA GLY A 88 2.06 5.34 6.83
C GLY A 88 1.06 5.78 7.90
N SER A 89 1.51 6.51 8.93
CA SER A 89 0.62 7.21 9.87
C SER A 89 0.35 8.63 9.37
N GLY A 90 -0.88 8.91 8.93
CA GLY A 90 -1.16 10.02 8.02
C GLY A 90 -0.86 9.59 6.59
N PRO A 91 -1.63 8.61 6.10
CA PRO A 91 -1.14 7.57 5.20
C PRO A 91 -0.61 8.10 3.88
N ASP A 92 0.56 7.59 3.48
CA ASP A 92 1.15 7.77 2.15
C ASP A 92 0.31 7.04 1.10
N LEU A 93 -0.32 5.92 1.48
CA LEU A 93 -1.31 5.22 0.66
C LEU A 93 -2.44 4.67 1.53
N TYR A 94 -3.66 5.06 1.21
CA TYR A 94 -4.90 4.62 1.84
C TYR A 94 -5.87 4.10 0.78
N VAL A 95 -6.55 2.99 1.10
CA VAL A 95 -7.65 2.45 0.30
C VAL A 95 -8.85 2.22 1.21
N GLY A 96 -9.96 2.91 0.95
CA GLY A 96 -11.23 2.67 1.64
C GLY A 96 -11.95 1.45 1.08
N PHE A 97 -12.57 0.64 1.95
CA PHE A 97 -13.26 -0.59 1.56
C PHE A 97 -14.67 -0.39 0.99
N ASN A 98 -15.24 0.82 1.08
CA ASN A 98 -16.62 1.05 0.65
C ASN A 98 -16.71 1.03 -0.88
N CYS A 99 -17.28 -0.03 -1.46
CA CYS A 99 -17.44 -0.16 -2.91
C CYS A 99 -18.37 0.90 -3.52
N ASP A 100 -19.33 1.44 -2.75
CA ASP A 100 -20.21 2.52 -3.21
C ASP A 100 -19.47 3.88 -3.25
N GLN A 101 -18.40 3.99 -2.46
CA GLN A 101 -17.52 5.16 -2.39
C GLN A 101 -16.05 4.70 -2.42
N PRO A 102 -15.57 4.21 -3.59
CA PRO A 102 -14.26 3.57 -3.73
C PRO A 102 -13.14 4.61 -3.71
N LEU A 103 -12.94 5.23 -2.56
CA LEU A 103 -11.99 6.30 -2.35
C LEU A 103 -10.64 5.75 -1.90
N GLY A 104 -9.59 6.34 -2.42
CA GLY A 104 -8.23 6.19 -1.93
C GLY A 104 -7.57 7.54 -1.78
N TYR A 105 -6.46 7.56 -1.06
CA TYR A 105 -5.65 8.75 -0.86
C TYR A 105 -4.17 8.40 -0.95
N ARG A 106 -3.37 9.31 -1.49
CA ARG A 106 -1.93 9.14 -1.58
C ARG A 106 -1.17 10.44 -1.38
N GLN A 107 -0.02 10.37 -0.70
CA GLN A 107 0.89 11.50 -0.48
C GLN A 107 2.30 11.02 -0.17
N ASN A 108 3.24 11.95 -0.02
CA ASN A 108 4.59 11.64 0.46
C ASN A 108 4.73 12.09 1.91
N ARG A 109 4.99 11.16 2.83
CA ARG A 109 5.19 11.46 4.26
C ARG A 109 6.15 10.50 4.93
N CYS A 110 5.72 9.25 5.14
CA CYS A 110 6.45 8.25 5.90
C CYS A 110 7.37 7.42 5.01
N TYR A 111 7.04 7.26 3.73
CA TYR A 111 7.82 6.51 2.76
C TYR A 111 8.71 7.42 1.91
N LYS A 112 9.72 6.83 1.25
CA LYS A 112 10.58 7.58 0.31
C LYS A 112 9.71 8.34 -0.71
N SER A 113 9.99 9.62 -0.86
CA SER A 113 9.21 10.51 -1.73
C SER A 113 9.40 10.19 -3.22
N GLY A 114 8.41 10.62 -4.02
CA GLY A 114 8.48 10.53 -5.48
C GLY A 114 8.02 9.20 -6.07
N VAL A 115 7.49 8.30 -5.25
CA VAL A 115 6.86 7.04 -5.72
C VAL A 115 5.61 7.33 -6.53
N PHE A 116 4.74 8.21 -6.03
CA PHE A 116 3.52 8.59 -6.73
C PHE A 116 3.72 9.88 -7.53
N ASN A 117 3.35 9.85 -8.82
CA ASN A 117 3.41 11.02 -9.69
C ASN A 117 2.35 12.08 -9.35
N ARG A 118 1.31 11.71 -8.61
CA ARG A 118 0.23 12.60 -8.15
C ARG A 118 -0.03 12.36 -6.67
N GLN A 119 -0.39 13.42 -5.96
CA GLN A 119 -0.83 13.38 -4.57
C GLN A 119 -2.31 13.75 -4.50
N GLY A 120 -2.97 13.39 -3.41
CA GLY A 120 -4.38 13.66 -3.16
C GLY A 120 -5.27 12.43 -3.28
N SER A 121 -6.58 12.68 -3.34
CA SER A 121 -7.59 11.64 -3.45
C SER A 121 -7.64 11.06 -4.86
N PHE A 122 -8.02 9.79 -4.93
CA PHE A 122 -8.33 9.09 -6.17
C PHE A 122 -9.50 8.13 -5.94
N ARG A 123 -10.06 7.62 -7.03
CA ARG A 123 -11.01 6.50 -6.97
C ARG A 123 -10.32 5.24 -7.44
N TRP A 124 -10.55 4.12 -6.76
CA TRP A 124 -10.05 2.82 -7.23
C TRP A 124 -11.12 2.12 -8.06
N LYS A 125 -10.68 1.40 -9.10
CA LYS A 125 -11.55 0.56 -9.94
C LYS A 125 -11.62 -0.86 -9.42
N ASP A 126 -10.47 -1.37 -8.99
CA ASP A 126 -10.29 -2.72 -8.46
C ASP A 126 -9.00 -2.78 -7.63
N TRP A 127 -8.89 -3.82 -6.81
CA TRP A 127 -7.72 -4.05 -5.97
C TRP A 127 -7.60 -5.54 -5.61
N GLU A 128 -6.37 -6.04 -5.62
CA GLU A 128 -6.04 -7.43 -5.34
C GLU A 128 -5.03 -7.50 -4.19
N ILE A 129 -5.17 -8.52 -3.35
CA ILE A 129 -4.29 -8.75 -2.21
C ILE A 129 -3.68 -10.15 -2.33
N PHE A 130 -2.36 -10.21 -2.25
CA PHE A 130 -1.59 -11.43 -2.35
C PHE A 130 -0.85 -11.69 -1.04
N GLN A 131 -1.01 -12.88 -0.47
CA GLN A 131 -0.17 -13.33 0.63
C GLN A 131 1.18 -13.79 0.08
N ILE A 132 2.27 -13.35 0.69
CA ILE A 132 3.62 -13.81 0.39
C ILE A 132 3.98 -14.95 1.33
N VAL A 133 4.12 -16.14 0.78
CA VAL A 133 4.53 -17.34 1.51
C VAL A 133 5.97 -17.67 1.12
N LYS A 134 6.87 -17.73 2.11
CA LYS A 134 8.22 -18.26 1.86
C LYS A 134 8.14 -19.77 1.77
N GLU A 135 8.44 -20.31 0.60
CA GLU A 135 8.70 -21.73 0.49
C GLU A 135 10.00 -22.05 1.24
N LYS A 136 9.90 -22.94 2.23
CA LYS A 136 11.09 -23.58 2.78
C LYS A 136 11.47 -24.67 1.79
N TYR A 137 12.48 -24.42 0.96
CA TYR A 137 13.14 -25.50 0.21
C TYR A 137 13.57 -26.57 1.23
N ARG A 138 13.04 -27.78 1.07
CA ARG A 138 13.44 -28.98 1.83
C ARG A 138 14.60 -29.65 1.15
#